data_AF-A0A0F8YLL5-F1
#
_entry.id   AF-A0A0F8YLL5-F1
#
_cell.length_a   1.000
_cell.length_b   1.000
_cell.length_c   1.000
_cell.angle_alpha   90.00
_cell.angle_beta   90.00
_cell.angle_gamma   90.00
#
_symmetry.space_group_name_H-M   'P 1'
#
loop_
_entity.id
_entity.type
_entity.pdbx_description
1 polymer ?
#
loop_
_entity_poly.entity_id
_entity_poly.type
_entity_poly.pdbx_seq_one_letter_code
_entity_poly.pdbx_strand_id
1 'polypeptide(L)'
;MLKVIKTESDYDVALARIEELIDRDPDQDTPEADELEVLSLLVEQYESRNFPSSLPDPIEAIKFRMEQQNLTQRNLVPLIGSRSKVSEVLSGKRSLTLSMIRSLHSELGIPASALLQERDPSVLEESGIDWSRFPVREIVSRGWVTTQLRNVREHAEEIARGLFGQTGSAKVAAMMCRKADHVRGERSMDDYALAAWSARVLIRVRQDPPPVPFESGTVNLDFMQEVARRSRSESGPLLAQE
;
A
#
# COMPACT_ATOMS: atom_id res chain seq x y z
N MET A 1 -4.50 37.33 -8.21
CA MET A 1 -3.94 37.08 -9.56
C MET A 1 -4.06 35.58 -9.79
N LEU A 2 -4.93 35.15 -10.70
CA LEU A 2 -5.19 33.74 -10.97
C LEU A 2 -3.92 33.05 -11.51
N LYS A 3 -3.43 32.04 -10.79
CA LYS A 3 -2.20 31.31 -11.10
C LYS A 3 -2.53 29.83 -11.26
N VAL A 4 -1.99 29.22 -12.30
CA VAL A 4 -2.11 27.76 -12.52
C VAL A 4 -1.33 27.02 -11.42
N ILE A 5 -1.97 26.05 -10.77
CA ILE A 5 -1.36 25.23 -9.73
C ILE A 5 -0.43 24.20 -10.38
N LYS A 6 0.87 24.29 -10.08
CA LYS A 6 1.89 23.37 -10.62
C LYS A 6 2.74 22.71 -9.55
N THR A 7 2.82 23.33 -8.37
CA THR A 7 3.62 22.88 -7.23
C THR A 7 2.73 22.71 -6.00
N GLU A 8 3.18 21.92 -5.04
CA GLU A 8 2.50 21.71 -3.76
C GLU A 8 2.29 23.03 -3.00
N SER A 9 3.28 23.94 -3.05
CA SER A 9 3.14 25.27 -2.45
C SER A 9 2.06 26.13 -3.13
N ASP A 10 1.85 25.98 -4.44
CA ASP A 10 0.76 26.68 -5.13
C ASP A 10 -0.60 26.10 -4.73
N TYR A 11 -0.64 24.80 -4.46
CA TYR A 11 -1.82 24.05 -4.04
C TYR A 11 -2.24 24.45 -2.61
N ASP A 12 -1.30 24.52 -1.67
CA ASP A 12 -1.57 24.94 -0.29
C ASP A 12 -2.10 26.38 -0.23
N VAL A 13 -1.52 27.28 -1.04
CA VAL A 13 -1.98 28.67 -1.13
C VAL A 13 -3.40 28.74 -1.73
N ALA A 14 -3.70 27.91 -2.72
CA ALA A 14 -5.04 27.84 -3.31
C ALA A 14 -6.07 27.30 -2.30
N LEU A 15 -5.74 26.25 -1.55
CA LEU A 15 -6.61 25.70 -0.51
C LEU A 15 -6.90 26.72 0.60
N ALA A 16 -5.87 27.40 1.13
CA ALA A 16 -6.06 28.43 2.14
C ALA A 16 -6.95 29.58 1.66
N ARG A 17 -6.85 29.94 0.37
CA ARG A 17 -7.71 30.96 -0.23
C ARG A 17 -9.15 30.47 -0.41
N ILE A 18 -9.36 29.23 -0.82
CA ILE A 18 -10.69 28.61 -0.90
C ILE A 18 -11.35 28.60 0.47
N GLU A 19 -10.63 28.19 1.52
CA GLU A 19 -11.13 28.17 2.90
C GLU A 19 -11.57 29.57 3.35
N GLU A 20 -10.75 30.60 3.11
CA GLU A 20 -11.09 31.99 3.40
C GLU A 20 -12.34 32.47 2.64
N LEU A 21 -12.51 32.06 1.38
CA LEU A 21 -13.67 32.42 0.56
C LEU A 21 -14.93 31.70 1.03
N ILE A 22 -14.84 30.42 1.42
CA ILE A 22 -15.97 29.66 2.00
C ILE A 22 -16.43 30.30 3.31
N ASP A 23 -15.49 30.67 4.19
CA ASP A 23 -15.80 31.33 5.46
C ASP A 23 -16.51 32.68 5.30
N ARG A 24 -16.29 33.35 4.15
CA ARG A 24 -16.94 34.62 3.82
C ARG A 24 -18.33 34.47 3.20
N ASP A 25 -18.69 33.27 2.77
CA ASP A 25 -19.97 32.92 2.16
C ASP A 25 -20.45 33.97 1.12
N PRO A 26 -19.66 34.18 0.03
CA PRO A 26 -19.96 35.21 -0.95
C PRO A 26 -21.26 34.91 -1.71
N ASP A 27 -22.06 35.94 -1.95
CA ASP A 27 -23.26 35.84 -2.78
C ASP A 27 -22.92 35.39 -4.20
N GLN A 28 -23.88 34.71 -4.85
CA GLN A 28 -23.78 34.33 -6.26
C GLN A 28 -23.57 35.57 -7.15
N ASP A 29 -22.82 35.41 -8.24
CA ASP A 29 -22.45 36.47 -9.19
C ASP A 29 -21.53 37.56 -8.62
N THR A 30 -20.80 37.27 -7.52
CA THR A 30 -19.73 38.13 -7.02
C THR A 30 -18.36 37.72 -7.56
N PRO A 31 -17.39 38.65 -7.71
CA PRO A 31 -16.02 38.31 -8.08
C PRO A 31 -15.38 37.27 -7.15
N GLU A 32 -15.74 37.28 -5.87
CA GLU A 32 -15.31 36.31 -4.86
C GLU A 32 -15.90 34.92 -5.09
N ALA A 33 -17.18 34.82 -5.50
CA ALA A 33 -17.80 33.55 -5.89
C ALA A 33 -17.17 32.99 -7.18
N ASP A 34 -16.91 33.85 -8.18
CA ASP A 34 -16.19 33.48 -9.40
C ASP A 34 -14.75 33.00 -9.08
N GLU A 35 -14.07 33.69 -8.16
CA GLU A 35 -12.73 33.29 -7.70
C GLU A 35 -12.77 31.91 -7.03
N LEU A 36 -13.75 31.65 -6.17
CA LEU A 36 -13.96 30.38 -5.49
C LEU A 36 -14.20 29.24 -6.50
N GLU A 37 -15.06 29.46 -7.49
CA GLU A 37 -15.35 28.46 -8.54
C GLU A 37 -14.10 28.13 -9.34
N VAL A 38 -13.35 29.15 -9.80
CA VAL A 38 -12.14 28.94 -10.59
C VAL A 38 -11.04 28.25 -9.78
N LEU A 39 -10.83 28.65 -8.53
CA LEU A 39 -9.83 28.01 -7.66
C LEU A 39 -10.20 26.55 -7.39
N SER A 40 -11.49 26.25 -7.17
CA SER A 40 -11.96 24.88 -6.97
C SER A 40 -11.68 24.00 -8.18
N LEU A 41 -11.94 24.50 -9.39
CA LEU A 41 -11.65 23.77 -10.64
C LEU A 41 -10.14 23.54 -10.84
N LEU A 42 -9.30 24.52 -10.50
CA LEU A 42 -7.85 24.40 -10.61
C LEU A 42 -7.27 23.39 -9.60
N VAL A 43 -7.82 23.37 -8.39
CA VAL A 43 -7.48 22.39 -7.34
C VAL A 43 -7.87 21.00 -7.80
N GLU A 44 -9.11 20.79 -8.27
CA GLU A 44 -9.56 19.50 -8.81
C GLU A 44 -8.67 18.99 -9.96
N GLN A 45 -8.29 19.88 -10.88
CA GLN A 45 -7.40 19.53 -11.98
C GLN A 45 -5.98 19.17 -11.50
N TYR A 46 -5.49 19.82 -10.46
CA TYR A 46 -4.21 19.48 -9.85
C TYR A 46 -4.28 18.14 -9.10
N GLU A 47 -5.31 17.93 -8.30
CA GLU A 47 -5.54 16.70 -7.54
C GLU A 47 -5.70 15.50 -8.47
N SER A 48 -6.54 15.59 -9.50
CA SER A 48 -6.72 14.49 -10.48
C SER A 48 -5.41 14.04 -11.16
N ARG A 49 -4.42 14.94 -11.28
CA ARG A 49 -3.09 14.64 -11.86
C ARG A 49 -2.09 14.10 -10.86
N ASN A 50 -2.08 14.65 -9.63
CA ASN A 50 -1.04 14.38 -8.63
C ASN A 50 -1.49 13.38 -7.56
N PHE A 51 -2.79 13.35 -7.28
CA PHE A 51 -3.49 12.44 -6.37
C PHE A 51 -4.60 11.73 -7.15
N PRO A 52 -4.26 10.87 -8.14
CA PRO A 52 -5.27 10.11 -8.87
C PRO A 52 -6.16 9.42 -7.85
N SER A 53 -7.48 9.69 -7.92
CA SER A 53 -8.46 9.16 -6.99
C SER A 53 -8.33 7.65 -6.96
N SER A 54 -7.60 7.14 -5.98
CA SER A 54 -7.60 5.72 -5.72
C SER A 54 -9.02 5.42 -5.32
N LEU A 55 -9.71 4.63 -6.15
CA LEU A 55 -10.96 4.02 -5.73
C LEU A 55 -10.74 3.45 -4.31
N PRO A 56 -11.72 3.61 -3.42
CA PRO A 56 -11.57 3.16 -2.04
C PRO A 56 -11.29 1.66 -2.05
N ASP A 57 -10.39 1.20 -1.17
CA ASP A 57 -10.14 -0.22 -1.00
C ASP A 57 -11.48 -0.96 -0.88
N PRO A 58 -11.67 -2.10 -1.59
CA PRO A 58 -12.94 -2.81 -1.61
C PRO A 58 -13.51 -3.10 -0.21
N ILE A 59 -12.66 -3.35 0.78
CA ILE A 59 -13.06 -3.63 2.16
C ILE A 59 -13.52 -2.36 2.85
N GLU A 60 -12.80 -1.24 2.67
CA GLU A 60 -13.20 0.05 3.22
C GLU A 60 -14.52 0.53 2.60
N ALA A 61 -14.72 0.32 1.30
CA ALA A 61 -16.01 0.58 0.65
C ALA A 61 -17.16 -0.24 1.28
N ILE A 62 -16.91 -1.51 1.64
CA ILE A 62 -17.89 -2.36 2.33
C ILE A 62 -18.15 -1.85 3.75
N LYS A 63 -17.09 -1.57 4.53
CA LYS A 63 -17.21 -1.09 5.91
C LYS A 63 -17.95 0.25 5.97
N PHE A 64 -17.62 1.16 5.05
CA PHE A 64 -18.28 2.45 4.92
C PHE A 64 -19.78 2.28 4.66
N ARG A 65 -20.18 1.39 3.74
CA ARG A 65 -21.61 1.06 3.55
C ARG A 65 -22.25 0.42 4.78
N MET A 66 -21.53 -0.44 5.48
CA MET A 66 -22.04 -1.04 6.71
C MET A 66 -22.31 0.03 7.76
N GLU A 67 -21.43 1.02 7.92
CA GLU A 67 -21.62 2.12 8.85
C GLU A 67 -22.80 3.00 8.46
N GLN A 68 -22.87 3.44 7.19
CA GLN A 68 -23.98 4.24 6.68
C GLN A 68 -25.36 3.58 6.87
N GLN A 69 -25.42 2.25 6.76
CA GLN A 69 -26.67 1.48 6.83
C GLN A 69 -26.85 0.77 8.19
N ASN A 70 -25.99 1.03 9.17
CA ASN A 70 -25.98 0.36 10.48
C ASN A 70 -26.00 -1.19 10.40
N LEU A 71 -25.29 -1.75 9.42
CA LEU A 71 -25.21 -3.20 9.19
C LEU A 71 -24.13 -3.83 10.05
N THR A 72 -24.45 -5.02 10.57
CA THR A 72 -23.47 -5.86 11.26
C THR A 72 -22.88 -6.89 10.31
N GLN A 73 -21.77 -7.53 10.69
CA GLN A 73 -21.18 -8.62 9.91
C GLN A 73 -22.16 -9.80 9.67
N ARG A 74 -23.16 -9.98 10.55
CA ARG A 74 -24.21 -11.00 10.34
C ARG A 74 -25.09 -10.67 9.14
N ASN A 75 -25.32 -9.39 8.86
CA ASN A 75 -26.15 -8.96 7.73
C ASN A 75 -25.46 -9.20 6.38
N LEU A 76 -24.14 -9.37 6.35
CA LEU A 76 -23.39 -9.71 5.13
C LEU A 76 -23.37 -11.21 4.80
N VAL A 77 -23.86 -12.07 5.70
CA VAL A 77 -23.88 -13.53 5.51
C VAL A 77 -24.64 -13.93 4.23
N PRO A 78 -25.83 -13.37 3.91
CA PRO A 78 -26.51 -13.68 2.65
C PRO A 78 -25.72 -13.27 1.40
N LEU A 79 -24.88 -12.24 1.51
CA LEU A 79 -24.16 -11.66 0.37
C LEU A 79 -22.83 -12.36 0.08
N ILE A 80 -22.11 -12.72 1.15
CA ILE A 80 -20.74 -13.23 1.09
C ILE A 80 -20.68 -14.74 1.38
N GLY A 81 -21.63 -15.28 2.14
CA GLY A 81 -21.70 -16.67 2.57
C GLY A 81 -21.54 -16.81 4.09
N SER A 82 -20.83 -17.84 4.56
CA SER A 82 -20.75 -18.12 6.01
C SER A 82 -20.15 -16.98 6.83
N ARG A 83 -20.47 -16.93 8.13
CA ARG A 83 -19.94 -15.91 9.06
C ARG A 83 -18.41 -15.88 9.11
N SER A 84 -17.77 -17.05 9.02
CA SER A 84 -16.30 -17.15 8.92
C SER A 84 -15.79 -16.50 7.63
N LYS A 85 -16.46 -16.72 6.50
CA LYS A 85 -16.11 -16.14 5.21
C LYS A 85 -16.27 -14.61 5.20
N VAL A 86 -17.33 -14.08 5.84
CA VAL A 86 -17.50 -12.63 6.04
C VAL A 86 -16.31 -12.04 6.81
N SER A 87 -15.92 -12.67 7.92
CA SER A 87 -14.79 -12.21 8.74
C SER A 87 -13.45 -12.28 7.99
N GLU A 88 -13.23 -13.34 7.21
CA GLU A 88 -12.03 -13.48 6.36
C GLU A 88 -11.95 -12.40 5.28
N VAL A 89 -13.08 -12.03 4.67
CA VAL A 89 -13.15 -10.95 3.67
C VAL A 89 -12.89 -9.59 4.32
N LEU A 90 -13.59 -9.26 5.42
CA LEU A 90 -13.43 -7.97 6.10
C LEU A 90 -12.05 -7.79 6.76
N SER A 91 -11.34 -8.88 7.04
CA SER A 91 -9.96 -8.84 7.53
C SER A 91 -8.92 -8.89 6.41
N GLY A 92 -9.34 -8.99 5.14
CA GLY A 92 -8.44 -9.07 3.99
C GLY A 92 -7.72 -10.40 3.82
N LYS A 93 -8.02 -11.42 4.63
CA LYS A 93 -7.46 -12.77 4.49
C LYS A 93 -7.95 -13.49 3.23
N ARG A 94 -9.12 -13.09 2.72
CA ARG A 94 -9.74 -13.66 1.52
C ARG A 94 -10.19 -12.55 0.57
N SER A 95 -9.78 -12.67 -0.70
CA SER A 95 -10.25 -11.79 -1.78
C SER A 95 -11.73 -12.01 -2.10
N LEU A 96 -12.41 -10.96 -2.56
CA LEU A 96 -13.78 -11.05 -3.04
C LEU A 96 -13.86 -11.90 -4.31
N THR A 97 -14.89 -12.72 -4.42
CA THR A 97 -15.20 -13.45 -5.65
C THR A 97 -16.17 -12.64 -6.52
N LEU A 98 -16.20 -12.87 -7.83
CA LEU A 98 -17.16 -12.22 -8.72
C LEU A 98 -18.62 -12.38 -8.29
N SER A 99 -18.99 -13.51 -7.66
CA SER A 99 -20.34 -13.70 -7.12
C SER A 99 -20.60 -12.74 -5.96
N MET A 100 -19.64 -12.59 -5.04
CA MET A 100 -19.76 -11.66 -3.91
C MET A 100 -19.84 -10.22 -4.40
N ILE A 101 -19.00 -9.85 -5.37
CA ILE A 101 -18.98 -8.51 -5.95
C ILE A 101 -20.35 -8.15 -6.53
N ARG A 102 -20.95 -9.06 -7.29
CA ARG A 102 -22.30 -8.86 -7.83
C ARG A 102 -23.34 -8.67 -6.73
N SER A 103 -23.34 -9.53 -5.71
CA SER A 103 -24.28 -9.44 -4.58
C SER A 103 -24.11 -8.14 -3.78
N LEU A 104 -22.86 -7.74 -3.51
CA LEU A 104 -22.56 -6.50 -2.79
C LEU A 104 -22.95 -5.27 -3.62
N HIS A 105 -22.72 -5.28 -4.93
CA HIS A 105 -23.17 -4.22 -5.82
C HIS A 105 -24.70 -4.12 -5.86
N SER A 106 -25.42 -5.23 -6.02
CA SER A 106 -26.88 -5.21 -6.13
C SER A 106 -27.57 -4.83 -4.81
N GLU A 107 -27.07 -5.33 -3.69
CA GLU A 107 -27.76 -5.20 -2.39
C GLU A 107 -27.28 -3.98 -1.58
N LEU A 108 -26.00 -3.60 -1.69
CA LEU A 108 -25.43 -2.45 -0.96
C LEU A 108 -25.17 -1.23 -1.85
N GLY A 109 -25.37 -1.34 -3.17
CA GLY A 109 -25.13 -0.24 -4.11
C GLY A 109 -23.67 0.22 -4.14
N ILE A 110 -22.72 -0.67 -3.87
CA ILE A 110 -21.29 -0.35 -3.97
C ILE A 110 -20.88 -0.47 -5.43
N PRO A 111 -20.31 0.58 -6.06
CA PRO A 111 -19.86 0.51 -7.44
C PRO A 111 -18.96 -0.70 -7.70
N ALA A 112 -19.24 -1.45 -8.76
CA ALA A 112 -18.48 -2.65 -9.08
C ALA A 112 -17.00 -2.34 -9.36
N SER A 113 -16.72 -1.15 -9.93
CA SER A 113 -15.36 -0.65 -10.14
C SER A 113 -14.56 -0.56 -8.84
N ALA A 114 -15.17 -0.08 -7.75
CA ALA A 114 -14.52 -0.02 -6.44
C ALA A 114 -14.27 -1.42 -5.85
N LEU A 115 -15.19 -2.37 -6.07
CA LEU A 115 -15.04 -3.75 -5.57
C LEU A 115 -14.09 -4.62 -6.39
N LEU A 116 -13.82 -4.25 -7.65
CA LEU A 116 -12.96 -4.97 -8.57
C LEU A 116 -11.48 -4.57 -8.46
N GLN A 117 -11.18 -3.52 -7.71
CA GLN A 117 -9.82 -3.06 -7.52
C GLN A 117 -8.99 -4.15 -6.82
N GLU A 118 -7.89 -4.53 -7.45
CA GLU A 118 -6.90 -5.38 -6.79
C GLU A 118 -6.28 -4.54 -5.67
N ARG A 119 -6.42 -5.03 -4.42
CA ARG A 119 -5.72 -4.43 -3.28
C ARG A 119 -4.25 -4.42 -3.62
N ASP A 120 -3.66 -3.23 -3.72
CA ASP A 120 -2.22 -3.09 -3.81
C ASP A 120 -1.64 -3.48 -2.43
N PRO A 121 -1.03 -4.67 -2.28
CA PRO A 121 -0.49 -5.09 -1.00
C PRO A 121 0.70 -4.23 -0.57
N SER A 122 1.23 -3.38 -1.47
CA SER A 122 2.34 -2.47 -1.21
C SER A 122 1.92 -1.19 -0.49
N VAL A 123 0.61 -0.90 -0.38
CA VAL A 123 0.10 0.17 0.48
C VAL A 123 -0.14 -0.42 1.86
N LEU A 124 0.92 -0.46 2.67
CA LEU A 124 0.80 -0.59 4.11
C LEU A 124 0.23 0.73 4.63
N GLU A 125 -1.07 0.79 4.93
CA GLU A 125 -1.62 1.86 5.76
C GLU A 125 -0.84 1.86 7.09
N GLU A 126 -0.21 2.98 7.45
CA GLU A 126 0.63 3.10 8.65
C GLU A 126 -0.11 2.71 9.95
N SER A 127 -1.45 2.79 9.95
CA SER A 127 -2.37 2.45 11.04
C SER A 127 -2.67 0.94 11.18
N GLY A 128 -2.27 0.10 10.22
CA GLY A 128 -2.57 -1.35 10.21
C GLY A 128 -1.40 -2.28 10.51
N ILE A 129 -0.21 -1.74 10.80
CA ILE A 129 1.02 -2.52 10.96
C ILE A 129 1.09 -3.12 12.37
N ASP A 130 1.05 -4.44 12.48
CA ASP A 130 1.31 -5.15 13.72
C ASP A 130 2.82 -5.32 13.93
N TRP A 131 3.42 -4.34 14.59
CA TRP A 131 4.87 -4.31 14.85
C TRP A 131 5.39 -5.56 15.57
N SER A 132 4.55 -6.23 16.36
CA SER A 132 4.93 -7.42 17.12
C SER A 132 5.25 -8.64 16.24
N ARG A 133 4.75 -8.64 14.99
CA ARG A 133 4.97 -9.72 14.02
C ARG A 133 6.31 -9.62 13.29
N PHE A 134 6.99 -8.48 13.34
CA PHE A 134 8.32 -8.37 12.73
C PHE A 134 9.32 -9.32 13.40
N PRO A 135 10.25 -9.93 12.63
CA PRO A 135 11.26 -10.83 13.17
C PRO A 135 12.39 -10.05 13.88
N VAL A 136 12.06 -9.24 14.87
CA VAL A 136 12.98 -8.31 15.53
C VAL A 136 14.13 -9.00 16.27
N ARG A 137 13.91 -10.22 16.77
CA ARG A 137 14.99 -11.04 17.31
C ARG A 137 16.03 -11.42 16.25
N GLU A 138 15.56 -11.79 15.07
CA GLU A 138 16.42 -12.16 13.95
C GLU A 138 17.21 -10.93 13.47
N ILE A 139 16.54 -9.80 13.31
CA ILE A 139 17.13 -8.50 12.91
C ILE A 139 18.29 -8.11 13.84
N VAL A 140 18.06 -8.18 15.16
CA VAL A 140 19.09 -7.87 16.17
C VAL A 140 20.20 -8.91 16.19
N SER A 141 19.87 -10.21 16.14
CA SER A 141 20.87 -11.28 16.16
C SER A 141 21.85 -11.22 14.98
N ARG A 142 21.37 -10.76 13.82
CA ARG A 142 22.17 -10.57 12.61
C ARG A 142 22.87 -9.21 12.55
N GLY A 143 22.72 -8.39 13.59
CA GLY A 143 23.35 -7.07 13.70
C GLY A 143 22.87 -6.07 12.65
N TRP A 144 21.63 -6.18 12.17
CA TRP A 144 21.09 -5.23 11.18
C TRP A 144 20.73 -3.89 11.83
N VAL A 145 20.37 -3.92 13.13
CA VAL A 145 20.11 -2.75 13.95
C VAL A 145 20.88 -2.92 15.26
N THR A 146 21.66 -1.92 15.64
CA THR A 146 22.38 -1.89 16.91
C THR A 146 21.45 -1.38 17.99
N THR A 147 21.10 -2.21 18.96
CA THR A 147 20.25 -1.81 20.11
C THR A 147 20.83 -2.34 21.42
N GLN A 148 20.74 -1.54 22.49
CA GLN A 148 21.12 -1.92 23.86
C GLN A 148 19.90 -2.38 24.69
N LEU A 149 18.74 -2.53 24.04
CA LEU A 149 17.47 -2.82 24.72
C LEU A 149 17.42 -4.28 25.22
N ARG A 150 17.12 -4.46 26.51
CA ARG A 150 17.03 -5.78 27.15
C ARG A 150 15.83 -6.60 26.67
N ASN A 151 14.74 -5.95 26.24
CA ASN A 151 13.50 -6.61 25.82
C ASN A 151 13.12 -6.30 24.37
N VAL A 152 13.75 -7.02 23.45
CA VAL A 152 13.67 -6.80 21.99
C VAL A 152 12.25 -6.89 21.42
N ARG A 153 11.37 -7.72 22.00
CA ARG A 153 10.00 -7.88 21.50
C ARG A 153 9.07 -6.72 21.86
N GLU A 154 9.26 -6.10 23.01
CA GLU A 154 8.45 -4.96 23.45
C GLU A 154 8.77 -3.69 22.65
N HIS A 155 9.99 -3.62 22.11
CA HIS A 155 10.48 -2.50 21.33
C HIS A 155 10.45 -2.80 19.82
N ALA A 156 9.52 -3.65 19.38
CA ALA A 156 9.48 -4.10 18.01
C ALA A 156 9.23 -2.96 17.02
N GLU A 157 8.40 -1.98 17.40
CA GLU A 157 8.17 -0.77 16.62
C GLU A 157 9.44 0.06 16.46
N GLU A 158 10.16 0.35 17.54
CA GLU A 158 11.40 1.14 17.50
C GLU A 158 12.45 0.50 16.60
N ILE A 159 12.63 -0.82 16.71
CA ILE A 159 13.58 -1.58 15.90
C ILE A 159 13.16 -1.61 14.43
N ALA A 160 11.88 -1.83 14.15
CA ALA A 160 11.36 -1.84 12.79
C ALA A 160 11.49 -0.45 12.15
N ARG A 161 11.08 0.62 12.84
CA ARG A 161 11.25 2.01 12.38
C ARG A 161 12.71 2.37 12.16
N GLY A 162 13.62 1.93 13.02
CA GLY A 162 15.06 2.10 12.82
C GLY A 162 15.61 1.39 11.57
N LEU A 163 15.06 0.22 11.23
CA LEU A 163 15.42 -0.50 10.00
C LEU A 163 14.85 0.21 8.76
N PHE A 164 13.55 0.51 8.75
CA PHE A 164 12.88 1.13 7.60
C PHE A 164 13.26 2.60 7.41
N GLY A 165 13.64 3.33 8.46
CA GLY A 165 14.17 4.69 8.34
C GLY A 165 15.43 4.76 7.48
N GLN A 166 16.23 3.69 7.45
CA GLN A 166 17.42 3.60 6.60
C GLN A 166 17.09 3.36 5.12
N THR A 167 15.86 2.93 4.78
CA THR A 167 15.42 2.70 3.40
C THR A 167 14.89 3.96 2.71
N GLY A 168 14.81 5.12 3.38
CA GLY A 168 14.54 6.44 2.78
C GLY A 168 13.22 6.60 2.00
N SER A 169 12.39 5.56 1.96
CA SER A 169 11.03 5.54 1.42
C SER A 169 10.28 4.36 2.06
N ALA A 170 9.05 4.62 2.52
CA ALA A 170 8.14 3.64 3.11
C ALA A 170 7.60 2.62 2.09
N LYS A 171 7.78 2.88 0.78
CA LYS A 171 7.53 1.89 -0.28
C LYS A 171 8.68 0.89 -0.31
N VAL A 172 8.78 0.07 0.73
CA VAL A 172 9.48 -1.20 0.62
C VAL A 172 8.64 -2.02 -0.35
N ALA A 173 9.00 -1.93 -1.63
CA ALA A 173 8.37 -2.69 -2.68
C ALA A 173 8.35 -4.14 -2.21
N ALA A 174 7.16 -4.65 -1.93
CA ALA A 174 6.92 -6.07 -1.80
C ALA A 174 7.35 -6.63 -3.15
N MET A 175 8.63 -7.02 -3.26
CA MET A 175 9.21 -7.56 -4.48
C MET A 175 8.28 -8.66 -4.95
N MET A 176 7.76 -8.53 -6.16
CA MET A 176 6.71 -9.36 -6.72
C MET A 176 7.05 -10.83 -6.53
N CYS A 177 6.52 -11.41 -5.45
CA CYS A 177 6.74 -12.80 -5.14
C CYS A 177 5.88 -13.60 -6.09
N ARG A 178 6.48 -14.60 -6.74
CA ARG A 178 5.73 -15.57 -7.54
C ARG A 178 4.70 -16.26 -6.63
N LYS A 179 3.46 -15.78 -6.65
CA LYS A 179 2.33 -16.47 -6.06
C LYS A 179 1.96 -17.62 -7.00
N ALA A 180 2.08 -18.85 -6.55
CA ALA A 180 1.33 -19.93 -7.18
C ALA A 180 -0.13 -19.74 -6.74
N ASP A 181 -1.05 -19.53 -7.68
CA ASP A 181 -2.48 -19.31 -7.39
C ASP A 181 -3.14 -20.46 -6.59
N HIS A 182 -2.46 -21.61 -6.48
CA HIS A 182 -2.88 -22.74 -5.67
C HIS A 182 -1.74 -23.33 -4.83
N VAL A 183 -1.50 -22.77 -3.65
CA VAL A 183 -0.69 -23.43 -2.61
C VAL A 183 -1.60 -24.37 -1.81
N ARG A 184 -1.41 -25.69 -1.96
CA ARG A 184 -2.11 -26.75 -1.18
C ARG A 184 -1.52 -26.96 0.23
N GLY A 185 -1.04 -25.90 0.88
CA GLY A 185 -0.39 -25.98 2.19
C GLY A 185 -0.87 -24.89 3.15
N GLU A 186 -0.95 -25.21 4.45
CA GLU A 186 -1.33 -24.29 5.53
C GLU A 186 -0.34 -23.14 5.77
N ARG A 187 0.89 -23.24 5.23
CA ARG A 187 1.93 -22.23 5.41
C ARG A 187 1.75 -21.11 4.38
N SER A 188 1.16 -19.99 4.80
CA SER A 188 1.24 -18.74 4.05
C SER A 188 2.64 -18.12 4.21
N MET A 189 3.03 -17.32 3.23
CA MET A 189 4.20 -16.46 3.33
C MET A 189 4.02 -15.50 4.53
N ASP A 190 5.10 -15.21 5.25
CA ASP A 190 5.10 -14.20 6.32
C ASP A 190 5.51 -12.85 5.75
N ASP A 191 4.51 -12.00 5.51
CA ASP A 191 4.68 -10.69 4.88
C ASP A 191 5.59 -9.76 5.70
N TYR A 192 5.58 -9.87 7.03
CA TYR A 192 6.42 -9.06 7.92
C TYR A 192 7.89 -9.45 7.84
N ALA A 193 8.16 -10.76 7.78
CA ALA A 193 9.50 -11.26 7.56
C ALA A 193 10.01 -10.86 6.17
N LEU A 194 9.18 -10.99 5.14
CA LEU A 194 9.52 -10.57 3.79
C LEU A 194 9.84 -9.08 3.70
N ALA A 195 9.03 -8.22 4.34
CA ALA A 195 9.27 -6.79 4.39
C ALA A 195 10.62 -6.45 5.06
N ALA A 196 10.93 -7.09 6.19
CA ALA A 196 12.22 -6.92 6.87
C ALA A 196 13.41 -7.35 5.99
N TRP A 197 13.30 -8.47 5.28
CA TRP A 197 14.33 -8.95 4.36
C TRP A 197 14.52 -8.00 3.16
N SER A 198 13.41 -7.53 2.58
CA SER A 198 13.43 -6.59 1.46
C SER A 198 14.10 -5.27 1.85
N ALA A 199 13.76 -4.74 3.03
CA ALA A 199 14.43 -3.57 3.59
C ALA A 199 15.93 -3.81 3.76
N ARG A 200 16.35 -4.98 4.25
CA ARG A 200 17.77 -5.29 4.40
C ARG A 200 18.52 -5.30 3.07
N VAL A 201 17.91 -5.86 2.02
CA VAL A 201 18.49 -5.84 0.67
C VAL A 201 18.66 -4.41 0.18
N LEU A 202 17.63 -3.55 0.32
CA LEU A 202 17.72 -2.15 -0.08
C LEU A 202 18.82 -1.39 0.68
N ILE A 203 18.97 -1.63 1.99
CA ILE A 203 20.04 -1.05 2.79
C ILE A 203 21.41 -1.53 2.28
N ARG A 204 21.55 -2.81 1.92
CA ARG A 204 22.80 -3.34 1.36
C ARG A 204 23.14 -2.71 0.01
N VAL A 205 22.16 -2.60 -0.89
CA VAL A 205 22.35 -1.96 -2.21
C VAL A 205 22.80 -0.50 -2.05
N ARG A 206 22.35 0.20 -1.02
CA ARG A 206 22.83 1.57 -0.73
C ARG A 206 24.23 1.63 -0.15
N GLN A 207 24.58 0.65 0.69
CA GLN A 207 25.91 0.55 1.30
C GLN A 207 26.97 0.13 0.27
N ASP A 208 26.60 -0.76 -0.65
CA ASP A 208 27.45 -1.31 -1.69
C ASP A 208 26.66 -1.33 -3.02
N PRO A 209 26.65 -0.20 -3.75
CA PRO A 209 25.89 -0.09 -4.98
C PRO A 209 26.46 -1.02 -6.06
N PRO A 210 25.60 -1.61 -6.91
CA PRO A 210 26.08 -2.48 -7.98
C PRO A 210 27.04 -1.71 -8.90
N PRO A 211 28.10 -2.38 -9.40
CA PRO A 211 29.15 -1.73 -10.18
C PRO A 211 28.66 -1.27 -11.57
N VAL A 212 27.57 -1.84 -12.06
CA VAL A 212 26.94 -1.52 -13.36
C VAL A 212 25.48 -1.11 -13.16
N PRO A 213 24.99 -0.11 -13.92
CA PRO A 213 23.58 0.23 -13.95
C PRO A 213 22.78 -0.91 -14.61
N PHE A 214 21.56 -1.12 -14.13
CA PHE A 214 20.64 -2.11 -14.70
C PHE A 214 20.30 -1.78 -16.16
N GLU A 215 20.39 -2.77 -17.05
CA GLU A 215 20.00 -2.67 -18.45
C GLU A 215 18.62 -3.30 -18.66
N SER A 216 17.69 -2.57 -19.31
CA SER A 216 16.36 -3.12 -19.55
C SER A 216 16.42 -4.25 -20.59
N GLY A 217 15.95 -5.45 -20.22
CA GLY A 217 15.86 -6.61 -21.11
C GLY A 217 16.91 -7.71 -20.88
N THR A 218 17.88 -7.49 -19.99
CA THR A 218 18.84 -8.52 -19.51
C THR A 218 18.16 -9.63 -18.72
N VAL A 219 17.12 -9.30 -17.94
CA VAL A 219 16.31 -10.29 -17.21
C VAL A 219 15.30 -10.94 -18.17
N ASN A 220 15.79 -11.91 -18.94
CA ASN A 220 15.03 -12.72 -19.88
C ASN A 220 14.95 -14.19 -19.44
N LEU A 221 14.28 -15.03 -20.22
CA LEU A 221 14.08 -16.44 -19.88
C LEU A 221 15.41 -17.20 -19.72
N ASP A 222 16.39 -16.94 -20.59
CA ASP A 222 17.69 -17.62 -20.59
C ASP A 222 18.50 -17.23 -19.36
N PHE A 223 18.50 -15.94 -19.00
CA PHE A 223 19.09 -15.44 -17.76
C PHE A 223 18.47 -16.14 -16.54
N MET A 224 17.13 -16.20 -16.46
CA MET A 224 16.44 -16.84 -15.35
C MET A 224 16.73 -18.34 -15.25
N GLN A 225 16.90 -19.04 -16.38
CA GLN A 225 17.30 -20.43 -16.42
C GLN A 225 18.74 -20.62 -15.90
N GLU A 226 19.67 -19.74 -16.27
CA GLU A 226 21.05 -19.81 -15.80
C GLU A 226 21.15 -19.49 -14.30
N VAL A 227 20.39 -18.52 -13.80
CA VAL A 227 20.28 -18.25 -12.36
C VAL A 227 19.76 -19.49 -11.62
N ALA A 228 18.70 -20.13 -12.11
CA ALA A 228 18.16 -21.36 -11.53
C ALA A 228 19.14 -22.54 -11.60
N ARG A 229 20.01 -22.58 -12.61
CA ARG A 229 21.08 -23.59 -12.71
C ARG A 229 22.16 -23.34 -11.67
N ARG A 230 22.56 -22.07 -11.49
CA ARG A 230 23.57 -21.64 -10.52
C ARG A 230 23.11 -21.79 -9.08
N SER A 231 21.80 -21.73 -8.80
CA SER A 231 21.25 -21.86 -7.45
C SER A 231 21.53 -23.20 -6.75
N ARG A 232 22.04 -24.20 -7.48
CA ARG A 232 22.48 -25.49 -6.92
C ARG A 232 23.87 -25.43 -6.27
N SER A 233 24.65 -24.39 -6.56
CA SER A 233 25.95 -24.14 -5.95
C SER A 233 25.78 -23.25 -4.71
N GLU A 234 26.59 -23.48 -3.67
CA GLU A 234 26.67 -22.58 -2.51
C GLU A 234 27.10 -21.16 -2.91
N SER A 235 27.91 -21.03 -3.98
CA SER A 235 28.30 -19.75 -4.57
C SER A 235 27.33 -19.22 -5.62
N GLY A 236 26.25 -19.94 -5.91
CA GLY A 236 25.27 -19.61 -6.94
C GLY A 236 24.77 -18.16 -6.92
N PRO A 237 24.37 -17.63 -5.75
CA PRO A 237 23.92 -16.24 -5.63
C PRO A 237 24.98 -15.20 -6.01
N LEU A 238 26.27 -15.46 -5.72
CA LEU A 238 27.37 -14.55 -6.07
C LEU A 238 27.68 -14.55 -7.57
N LEU A 239 27.36 -15.67 -8.23
CA LEU A 239 27.56 -15.86 -9.66
C LEU A 239 26.38 -15.32 -10.48
N ALA A 240 25.25 -14.96 -9.87
CA ALA A 240 24.12 -14.36 -10.56
C ALA A 240 24.38 -12.86 -10.78
N GLN A 241 25.21 -12.55 -11.78
CA GLN A 241 25.53 -11.19 -12.21
C GLN A 241 24.87 -10.92 -13.57
N GLU A 242 24.47 -9.67 -13.77
CA GLU A 242 23.99 -9.12 -15.03
C GLU A 242 25.12 -8.96 -16.05
#